data_AF-A0A352A4Q3-F1
#
_entry.id   AF-A0A352A4Q3-F1
#
_cell.length_a   1.000
_cell.length_b   1.000
_cell.length_c   1.000
_cell.angle_alpha   90.00
_cell.angle_beta   90.00
_cell.angle_gamma   90.00
#
_symmetry.space_group_name_H-M   'P 1'
#
loop_
_entity.id
_entity.type
_entity.pdbx_description
1 polymer ?
#
loop_
_entity_poly.entity_id
_entity_poly.type
_entity_poly.pdbx_seq_one_letter_code
_entity_poly.pdbx_strand_id
1 'polypeptide(L)'
;GRIETYLEEYDYGEETDPFEEELKKETDNIISLSKYKEAQLDESTYKYTTELWGEVSAGKGIESIVIREQIKTSVKCDFALRVKGDSMEPLYHDQQIIYIKQTPSVEQSQIAAVQVDDFIPAAYIKKVYIEGPKVRLVSLNPLYEDIILPAESIKILGKVIEF
;
A
#
# COMPACT_ATOMS: atom_id res chain seq x y z
N GLY A 1 60.39 30.84 -47.82
CA GLY A 1 58.99 31.30 -47.79
C GLY A 1 58.34 30.65 -46.60
N ARG A 2 57.92 31.47 -45.64
CA ARG A 2 57.33 31.09 -44.36
C ARG A 2 55.86 30.73 -44.61
N ILE A 3 55.44 29.53 -44.22
CA ILE A 3 54.01 29.18 -44.10
C ILE A 3 53.68 29.20 -42.61
N GLU A 4 52.84 30.14 -42.21
CA GLU A 4 52.27 30.22 -40.88
C GLU A 4 51.02 29.35 -40.87
N THR A 5 51.02 28.32 -40.03
CA THR A 5 49.83 27.52 -39.75
C THR A 5 49.16 28.12 -38.52
N TYR A 6 47.97 28.68 -38.72
CA TYR A 6 47.12 29.21 -37.66
C TYR A 6 46.69 28.07 -36.73
N LEU A 7 47.04 28.16 -35.44
CA LEU A 7 46.37 27.44 -34.37
C LEU A 7 45.38 28.43 -33.75
N GLU A 8 44.09 28.25 -34.00
CA GLU A 8 43.06 28.91 -33.21
C GLU A 8 42.97 28.20 -31.86
N GLU A 9 43.28 28.92 -30.78
CA GLU A 9 43.03 28.47 -29.41
C GLU A 9 41.52 28.51 -29.17
N TYR A 10 40.89 27.32 -29.08
CA TYR A 10 39.50 27.21 -28.67
C TYR A 10 39.43 27.36 -27.14
N ASP A 11 38.90 28.50 -26.71
CA ASP A 11 38.50 28.76 -25.33
C ASP A 11 37.28 27.87 -25.00
N TYR A 12 37.52 26.74 -24.34
CA TYR A 12 36.47 25.92 -23.75
C TYR A 12 35.95 26.65 -22.51
N GLY A 13 35.03 27.59 -22.71
CA GLY A 13 34.22 28.10 -21.63
C GLY A 13 33.54 26.95 -20.89
N GLU A 14 33.53 26.98 -19.56
CA GLU A 14 32.78 26.07 -18.70
C GLU A 14 31.26 26.28 -18.90
N GLU A 15 30.74 25.95 -20.07
CA GLU A 15 29.31 25.76 -20.25
C GLU A 15 28.98 24.38 -19.68
N THR A 16 28.46 24.37 -18.46
CA THR A 16 27.96 23.16 -17.80
C THR A 16 26.92 22.51 -18.70
N ASP A 17 27.14 21.25 -19.06
CA ASP A 17 26.25 20.48 -19.92
C ASP A 17 24.82 20.54 -19.35
N PRO A 18 23.82 20.97 -20.14
CA PRO A 18 22.43 20.99 -19.69
C PRO A 18 21.94 19.67 -19.11
N PHE A 19 22.50 18.55 -19.58
CA PHE A 19 22.25 17.21 -19.05
C PHE A 19 22.85 17.02 -17.64
N GLU A 20 24.04 17.55 -17.37
CA GLU A 20 24.63 17.55 -16.02
C GLU A 20 23.85 18.44 -15.06
N GLU A 21 23.33 19.58 -15.53
CA GLU A 21 22.50 20.47 -14.70
C GLU A 21 21.15 19.82 -14.35
N GLU A 22 20.55 19.09 -15.28
CA GLU A 22 19.32 18.33 -15.06
C GLU A 22 19.55 17.13 -14.13
N LEU A 23 20.66 16.39 -14.30
CA LEU A 23 21.05 15.29 -13.41
C LEU A 23 21.33 15.80 -11.98
N LYS A 24 21.93 16.99 -11.87
CA LYS A 24 22.18 17.64 -10.57
C LYS A 24 20.88 18.07 -9.91
N LYS A 25 19.92 18.60 -10.65
CA LYS A 25 18.57 18.93 -10.13
C LYS A 25 17.83 17.69 -9.65
N GLU A 26 17.86 16.61 -10.43
CA GLU A 26 17.23 15.33 -10.06
C GLU A 26 17.85 14.73 -8.79
N THR A 27 19.19 14.72 -8.71
CA THR A 27 19.91 14.21 -7.54
C THR A 27 19.74 15.09 -6.29
N ASP A 28 19.78 16.43 -6.43
CA ASP A 28 19.49 17.37 -5.35
C ASP A 28 18.05 17.18 -4.83
N ASN A 29 17.09 16.89 -5.72
CA ASN A 29 15.70 16.61 -5.35
C ASN A 29 15.57 15.27 -4.61
N ILE A 30 16.28 14.22 -5.03
CA ILE A 30 16.31 12.92 -4.34
C ILE A 30 16.94 13.05 -2.95
N ILE A 31 18.05 13.79 -2.81
CA ILE A 31 18.73 14.05 -1.53
C ILE A 31 17.84 14.88 -0.59
N SER A 32 17.11 15.84 -1.16
CA SER A 32 16.11 16.62 -0.44
C SER A 32 14.99 15.72 0.09
N LEU A 33 14.38 14.89 -0.78
CA LEU A 33 13.35 13.92 -0.38
C LEU A 33 13.85 12.90 0.65
N SER A 34 15.10 12.40 0.53
CA SER A 34 15.67 11.47 1.51
C SER A 34 15.90 12.14 2.86
N LYS A 35 16.41 13.38 2.88
CA LYS A 35 16.52 14.19 4.10
C LYS A 35 15.15 14.49 4.73
N TYR A 36 14.12 14.78 3.93
CA TYR A 36 12.76 15.00 4.44
C TYR A 36 12.13 13.71 4.98
N LYS A 37 12.46 12.54 4.41
CA LYS A 37 12.06 11.23 4.94
C LYS A 37 12.81 10.87 6.23
N GLU A 38 14.11 11.16 6.33
CA GLU A 38 14.90 10.95 7.55
C GLU A 38 14.50 11.92 8.68
N ALA A 39 14.12 13.16 8.35
CA ALA A 39 13.72 14.18 9.33
C ALA A 39 12.27 14.04 9.84
N GLN A 40 11.45 13.12 9.32
CA GLN A 40 10.08 12.86 9.79
C GLN A 40 9.83 11.45 10.34
N LEU A 41 10.85 10.59 10.44
CA LEU A 41 10.72 9.31 11.14
C LEU A 41 11.41 9.40 12.50
N ASP A 42 10.73 10.00 13.47
CA ASP A 42 11.09 9.78 14.86
C ASP A 42 10.79 8.31 15.20
N GLU A 43 11.82 7.46 15.23
CA GLU A 43 11.68 6.03 15.56
C GLU A 43 10.99 5.80 16.92
N SER A 44 10.94 6.81 17.80
CA SER A 44 10.21 6.75 19.07
C SER A 44 8.67 6.70 18.92
N THR A 45 8.16 7.01 17.73
CA THR A 45 6.72 6.98 17.42
C THR A 45 6.21 5.55 17.21
N TYR A 46 7.07 4.65 16.73
CA TYR A 46 6.74 3.24 16.52
C TYR A 46 6.93 2.44 17.79
N LYS A 47 5.83 2.02 18.40
CA LYS A 47 5.82 1.32 19.70
C LYS A 47 5.80 -0.19 19.55
N TYR A 48 5.50 -0.70 18.35
CA TYR A 48 5.26 -2.11 18.10
C TYR A 48 5.91 -2.56 16.79
N THR A 49 6.20 -3.86 16.71
CA THR A 49 6.52 -4.57 15.48
C THR A 49 5.37 -5.53 15.19
N THR A 50 4.94 -5.62 13.94
CA THR A 50 3.90 -6.56 13.50
C THR A 50 4.31 -7.24 12.20
N GLU A 51 3.65 -8.36 11.88
CA GLU A 51 3.84 -9.06 10.62
C GLU A 51 2.86 -8.50 9.58
N LEU A 52 3.39 -8.02 8.45
CA LEU A 52 2.63 -7.88 7.22
C LEU A 52 2.41 -9.29 6.68
N TRP A 53 1.15 -9.72 6.54
CA TRP A 53 0.79 -11.08 6.13
C TRP A 53 0.56 -11.24 4.63
N GLY A 54 0.50 -10.15 3.88
CA GLY A 54 0.28 -10.19 2.43
C GLY A 54 -0.62 -9.07 1.91
N GLU A 55 -1.18 -9.33 0.73
CA GLU A 55 -2.13 -8.45 0.05
C GLU A 55 -3.58 -8.87 0.34
N VAL A 56 -4.48 -7.89 0.46
CA VAL A 56 -5.92 -8.12 0.61
C VAL A 56 -6.68 -7.42 -0.50
N SER A 57 -7.51 -8.18 -1.21
CA SER A 57 -8.22 -7.69 -2.37
C SER A 57 -9.34 -6.73 -1.98
N ALA A 58 -9.27 -5.53 -2.50
CA ALA A 58 -10.43 -4.68 -2.62
C ALA A 58 -11.32 -5.19 -3.79
N GLY A 59 -10.76 -5.70 -4.89
CA GLY A 59 -11.53 -6.04 -6.10
C GLY A 59 -12.03 -7.49 -6.21
N LYS A 60 -11.79 -8.10 -7.39
CA LYS A 60 -12.32 -9.40 -7.86
C LYS A 60 -11.62 -10.64 -7.25
N GLY A 61 -11.00 -10.50 -6.08
CA GLY A 61 -10.24 -11.56 -5.45
C GLY A 61 -8.81 -11.61 -5.99
N ILE A 62 -7.86 -11.78 -5.08
CA ILE A 62 -6.44 -11.99 -5.39
C ILE A 62 -6.04 -13.19 -4.54
N GLU A 63 -5.21 -14.05 -5.11
CA GLU A 63 -4.59 -15.13 -4.37
C GLU A 63 -3.92 -14.57 -3.13
N SER A 64 -4.10 -15.24 -1.99
CA SER A 64 -3.41 -14.88 -0.75
C SER A 64 -1.90 -15.06 -0.94
N ILE A 65 -1.20 -14.03 -1.41
CA ILE A 65 0.26 -14.01 -1.46
C ILE A 65 0.72 -13.70 -0.04
N VAL A 66 1.14 -14.74 0.65
CA VAL A 66 1.69 -14.63 2.01
C VAL A 66 3.11 -14.05 1.91
N ILE A 67 3.20 -12.72 1.97
CA ILE A 67 4.47 -12.03 2.25
C ILE A 67 4.58 -12.03 3.77
N ARG A 68 5.67 -12.54 4.35
CA ARG A 68 5.93 -12.44 5.80
C ARG A 68 7.08 -11.46 6.01
N GLU A 69 6.73 -10.20 6.17
CA GLU A 69 7.69 -9.13 6.47
C GLU A 69 7.36 -8.53 7.84
N GLN A 70 8.38 -8.13 8.60
CA GLN A 70 8.17 -7.38 9.84
C GLN A 70 8.16 -5.88 9.55
N ILE A 71 7.11 -5.20 9.99
CA ILE A 71 6.97 -3.75 9.87
C ILE A 71 6.90 -3.09 11.25
N LYS A 72 7.45 -1.89 11.37
CA LYS A 72 7.31 -1.04 12.57
C LYS A 72 5.97 -0.29 12.49
N THR A 73 5.26 -0.19 13.61
CA THR A 73 3.97 0.51 13.70
C THR A 73 3.77 1.17 15.08
N SER A 74 3.02 2.26 15.10
CA SER A 74 2.56 2.92 16.33
C SER A 74 1.28 2.27 16.89
N VAL A 75 0.68 1.35 16.12
CA VAL A 75 -0.63 0.76 16.37
C VAL A 75 -0.50 -0.68 16.85
N LYS A 76 -1.11 -0.99 17.99
CA LYS A 76 -1.16 -2.37 18.50
C LYS A 76 -2.17 -3.19 17.70
N CYS A 77 -1.68 -4.18 16.97
CA CYS A 77 -2.48 -5.07 16.12
C CYS A 77 -1.93 -6.50 16.18
N ASP A 78 -2.70 -7.45 15.64
CA ASP A 78 -2.27 -8.84 15.55
C ASP A 78 -1.48 -9.09 14.27
N PHE A 79 -1.91 -8.51 13.15
CA PHE A 79 -1.19 -8.51 11.88
C PHE A 79 -1.60 -7.33 11.01
N ALA A 80 -0.84 -7.08 9.94
CA ALA A 80 -1.14 -6.07 8.93
C ALA A 80 -1.36 -6.70 7.54
N LEU A 81 -2.10 -5.99 6.69
CA LEU A 81 -2.33 -6.35 5.29
C LEU A 81 -2.10 -5.13 4.41
N ARG A 82 -1.64 -5.35 3.18
CA ARG A 82 -1.57 -4.33 2.14
C ARG A 82 -2.83 -4.39 1.29
N VAL A 83 -3.57 -3.30 1.21
CA VAL A 83 -4.75 -3.19 0.35
C VAL A 83 -4.31 -3.24 -1.11
N LYS A 84 -5.04 -3.98 -1.93
CA LYS A 84 -4.84 -4.02 -3.38
C LYS A 84 -6.13 -3.79 -4.14
N GLY A 85 -6.12 -2.76 -4.98
CA GLY A 85 -7.28 -2.21 -5.68
C GLY A 85 -7.97 -1.09 -4.91
N ASP A 86 -9.02 -0.54 -5.51
CA ASP A 86 -9.68 0.73 -5.13
C ASP A 86 -11.13 0.55 -4.65
N SER A 87 -11.60 -0.69 -4.42
CA SER A 87 -13.01 -0.92 -4.02
C SER A 87 -13.39 -0.29 -2.67
N MET A 88 -12.39 0.00 -1.84
CA MET A 88 -12.60 0.53 -0.49
C MET A 88 -12.26 2.03 -0.43
N GLU A 89 -12.02 2.66 -1.58
CA GLU A 89 -11.93 4.11 -1.66
C GLU A 89 -13.27 4.78 -1.32
N PRO A 90 -13.24 6.01 -0.78
CA PRO A 90 -12.05 6.85 -0.56
C PRO A 90 -11.35 6.61 0.79
N LEU A 91 -11.79 5.64 1.59
CA LEU A 91 -11.25 5.46 2.95
C LEU A 91 -10.01 4.59 2.99
N TYR A 92 -9.93 3.59 2.11
CA TYR A 92 -8.79 2.67 2.03
C TYR A 92 -8.27 2.65 0.60
N HIS A 93 -7.04 3.13 0.43
CA HIS A 93 -6.41 3.29 -0.87
C HIS A 93 -5.60 2.07 -1.28
N ASP A 94 -5.40 1.92 -2.59
CA ASP A 94 -4.47 0.95 -3.13
C ASP A 94 -3.08 1.11 -2.50
N GLN A 95 -2.45 -0.02 -2.16
CA GLN A 95 -1.15 -0.12 -1.46
C GLN A 95 -1.11 0.39 -0.02
N GLN A 96 -2.22 0.87 0.55
CA GLN A 96 -2.29 1.25 1.95
C GLN A 96 -2.08 0.03 2.87
N ILE A 97 -1.30 0.21 3.93
CA ILE A 97 -1.20 -0.78 5.00
C ILE A 97 -2.35 -0.57 5.98
N ILE A 98 -3.16 -1.61 6.17
CA ILE A 98 -4.20 -1.67 7.19
C ILE A 98 -3.78 -2.62 8.31
N TYR A 99 -4.27 -2.35 9.51
CA TYR A 99 -3.97 -3.14 10.68
C TYR A 99 -5.21 -3.91 11.12
N ILE A 100 -5.01 -5.17 11.49
CA ILE A 100 -6.10 -6.08 11.82
C ILE A 100 -5.97 -6.51 13.28
N LYS A 101 -7.10 -6.46 13.98
CA LYS A 101 -7.30 -7.17 15.24
C LYS A 101 -8.08 -8.44 14.96
N GLN A 102 -7.46 -9.59 15.22
CA GLN A 102 -8.07 -10.90 15.06
C GLN A 102 -9.31 -11.02 15.94
N THR A 103 -10.41 -11.40 15.30
CA THR A 103 -11.69 -11.67 15.96
C THR A 103 -12.44 -12.70 15.13
N PRO A 104 -13.13 -13.67 15.76
CA PRO A 104 -13.90 -14.67 15.03
C PRO A 104 -15.19 -14.11 14.43
N SER A 105 -15.59 -12.89 14.77
CA SER A 105 -16.82 -12.25 14.30
C SER A 105 -16.70 -10.72 14.28
N VAL A 106 -17.58 -10.09 13.51
CA VAL A 106 -17.77 -8.64 13.44
C VAL A 106 -19.24 -8.30 13.56
N GLU A 107 -19.52 -7.10 14.05
CA GLU A 107 -20.89 -6.58 14.10
C GLU A 107 -21.36 -6.13 12.71
N GLN A 108 -22.66 -5.91 12.58
CA GLN A 108 -23.25 -5.43 11.34
C GLN A 108 -22.58 -4.13 10.89
N SER A 109 -22.32 -4.04 9.58
CA SER A 109 -21.80 -2.82 8.94
C SER A 109 -20.36 -2.44 9.37
N GLN A 110 -19.58 -3.37 9.96
CA GLN A 110 -18.16 -3.13 10.26
C GLN A 110 -17.25 -3.46 9.07
N ILE A 111 -16.11 -2.78 8.97
CA ILE A 111 -15.05 -3.10 8.00
C ILE A 111 -14.18 -4.23 8.55
N ALA A 112 -14.03 -5.29 7.76
CA ALA A 112 -13.30 -6.48 8.16
C ALA A 112 -12.44 -7.03 7.03
N ALA A 113 -11.38 -7.75 7.40
CA ALA A 113 -10.69 -8.67 6.53
C ALA A 113 -11.43 -10.02 6.56
N VAL A 114 -11.86 -10.49 5.39
CA VAL A 114 -12.68 -11.69 5.22
C VAL A 114 -12.00 -12.60 4.21
N GLN A 115 -11.76 -13.85 4.58
CA GLN A 115 -11.39 -14.89 3.63
C GLN A 115 -12.68 -15.51 3.09
N VAL A 116 -12.75 -15.65 1.76
CA VAL A 116 -13.80 -16.41 1.08
C VAL A 116 -13.18 -17.74 0.65
N ASP A 117 -13.82 -18.83 1.04
CA ASP A 117 -13.42 -20.18 0.67
C ASP A 117 -14.15 -20.55 -0.64
N ASP A 118 -13.40 -20.51 -1.74
CA ASP A 118 -13.80 -20.96 -3.09
C ASP A 118 -12.73 -21.93 -3.63
N PHE A 119 -12.76 -22.31 -4.91
CA PHE A 119 -11.74 -23.14 -5.56
C PHE A 119 -10.31 -22.61 -5.32
N ILE A 120 -10.15 -21.29 -5.29
CA ILE A 120 -8.94 -20.59 -4.89
C ILE A 120 -9.32 -19.62 -3.77
N PRO A 121 -8.84 -19.83 -2.53
CA PRO A 121 -9.14 -18.93 -1.42
C PRO A 121 -8.64 -17.51 -1.67
N ALA A 122 -9.49 -16.53 -1.39
CA ALA A 122 -9.18 -15.11 -1.57
C ALA A 122 -9.54 -14.31 -0.32
N ALA A 123 -8.70 -13.34 0.03
CA ALA A 123 -8.94 -12.42 1.14
C ALA A 123 -9.44 -11.06 0.63
N TYR A 124 -10.44 -10.50 1.30
CA TYR A 124 -11.07 -9.24 0.96
C TYR A 124 -11.13 -8.28 2.15
N ILE A 125 -10.99 -6.99 1.87
CA ILE A 125 -11.43 -5.92 2.79
C ILE A 125 -12.78 -5.41 2.30
N LYS A 126 -13.81 -5.54 3.15
CA LYS A 126 -15.20 -5.20 2.83
C LYS A 126 -15.94 -4.71 4.07
N LYS A 127 -17.02 -3.98 3.83
CA LYS A 127 -18.04 -3.72 4.84
C LYS A 127 -18.97 -4.92 4.93
N VAL A 128 -19.04 -5.57 6.09
CA VAL A 128 -19.71 -6.86 6.26
C VAL A 128 -21.13 -6.68 6.77
N TYR A 129 -22.10 -7.31 6.12
CA TYR A 129 -23.47 -7.44 6.58
C TYR A 129 -23.83 -8.92 6.75
N ILE A 130 -24.19 -9.31 7.98
CA ILE A 130 -24.64 -10.65 8.33
C ILE A 130 -26.17 -10.68 8.23
N GLU A 131 -26.70 -11.46 7.29
CA GLU A 131 -28.11 -11.48 6.90
C GLU A 131 -28.65 -12.92 7.03
N GLY A 132 -28.53 -13.49 8.23
CA GLY A 132 -28.96 -14.86 8.54
C GLY A 132 -28.07 -15.90 7.85
N PRO A 133 -28.58 -16.71 6.90
CA PRO A 133 -27.79 -17.72 6.21
C PRO A 133 -26.82 -17.13 5.17
N LYS A 134 -26.90 -15.83 4.91
CA LYS A 134 -26.06 -15.14 3.93
C LYS A 134 -25.21 -14.06 4.59
N VAL A 135 -24.08 -13.79 3.97
CA VAL A 135 -23.28 -12.59 4.20
C VAL A 135 -23.27 -11.76 2.93
N ARG A 136 -23.35 -10.44 3.10
CA ARG A 136 -23.17 -9.48 2.02
C ARG A 136 -21.95 -8.63 2.32
N LEU A 137 -20.98 -8.67 1.42
CA LEU A 137 -19.72 -7.95 1.50
C LEU A 137 -19.80 -6.76 0.55
N VAL A 138 -19.74 -5.56 1.12
CA VAL A 138 -20.01 -4.30 0.41
C VAL A 138 -18.72 -3.51 0.26
N SER A 139 -18.48 -3.02 -0.94
CA SER A 139 -17.40 -2.08 -1.26
C SER A 139 -17.81 -0.66 -0.88
N LEU A 140 -16.85 0.20 -0.48
CA LEU A 140 -17.13 1.62 -0.23
C LEU A 140 -17.17 2.43 -1.54
N ASN A 141 -16.42 1.96 -2.53
CA ASN A 141 -16.46 2.46 -3.89
C ASN A 141 -17.69 1.88 -4.61
N PRO A 142 -18.67 2.73 -5.01
CA PRO A 142 -19.93 2.30 -5.59
C PRO A 142 -19.80 1.69 -6.99
N LEU A 143 -18.62 1.76 -7.61
CA LEU A 143 -18.35 1.11 -8.91
C LEU A 143 -18.25 -0.42 -8.80
N TYR A 144 -18.18 -0.95 -7.57
CA TYR A 144 -18.06 -2.37 -7.29
C TYR A 144 -19.38 -2.92 -6.76
N GLU A 145 -19.84 -4.02 -7.36
CA GLU A 145 -21.04 -4.73 -6.90
C GLU A 145 -20.82 -5.42 -5.54
N ASP A 146 -21.91 -5.55 -4.79
CA ASP A 146 -21.95 -6.32 -3.55
C ASP A 146 -21.69 -7.80 -3.83
N ILE A 147 -20.86 -8.44 -3.00
CA ILE A 147 -20.63 -9.88 -3.04
C ILE A 147 -21.55 -10.54 -2.02
N ILE A 148 -22.44 -11.43 -2.47
CA ILE A 148 -23.40 -12.14 -1.60
C ILE A 148 -23.08 -13.63 -1.60
N LEU A 149 -22.80 -14.18 -0.42
CA LEU A 149 -22.35 -15.56 -0.25
C LEU A 149 -23.07 -16.24 0.92
N PRO A 150 -23.11 -17.58 0.99
CA PRO A 150 -23.47 -18.28 2.22
C PRO A 150 -22.55 -17.89 3.36
N ALA A 151 -23.08 -17.73 4.57
CA ALA A 151 -22.28 -17.35 5.73
C ALA A 151 -21.20 -18.40 6.08
N GLU A 152 -21.43 -19.67 5.72
CA GLU A 152 -20.48 -20.77 5.90
C GLU A 152 -19.30 -20.76 4.92
N SER A 153 -19.40 -20.01 3.81
CA SER A 153 -18.35 -19.92 2.80
C SER A 153 -17.30 -18.84 3.11
N ILE A 154 -17.38 -18.22 4.28
CA ILE A 154 -16.46 -17.16 4.68
C ILE A 154 -15.86 -17.41 6.06
N LYS A 155 -14.67 -16.86 6.26
CA LYS A 155 -14.01 -16.75 7.55
C LYS A 155 -13.63 -15.30 7.80
N ILE A 156 -14.12 -14.74 8.91
CA ILE A 156 -13.65 -13.45 9.40
C ILE A 156 -12.22 -13.63 9.92
N LEU A 157 -11.26 -12.92 9.33
CA LEU A 157 -9.87 -12.89 9.79
C LEU A 157 -9.69 -11.89 10.92
N GLY A 158 -10.40 -10.77 10.85
CA GLY A 158 -10.43 -9.78 11.91
C GLY A 158 -11.03 -8.45 11.48
N LYS A 159 -11.14 -7.54 12.44
CA LYS A 159 -11.65 -6.18 12.23
C LYS A 159 -10.50 -5.25 11.87
N VAL A 160 -10.75 -4.33 10.94
CA VAL A 160 -9.82 -3.22 10.67
C VAL A 160 -9.87 -2.22 11.81
N ILE A 161 -8.71 -1.84 12.33
CA ILE A 161 -8.60 -0.81 13.37
C ILE A 161 -8.27 0.53 12.70
N GLU A 162 -9.11 1.54 12.95
CA GLU A 162 -8.92 2.92 12.50
C GLU A 162 -8.26 3.72 13.63
N PHE A 163 -7.37 4.65 13.29
CA PHE A 163 -6.64 5.53 14.21
C PHE A 163 -6.38 6.89 13.57
#